data_AF-A0A150KL61-F1
#
_entry.id   AF-A0A150KL61-F1
#
_cell.length_a   1.000
_cell.length_b   1.000
_cell.length_c   1.000
_cell.angle_alpha   90.00
_cell.angle_beta   90.00
_cell.angle_gamma   90.00
#
_symmetry.space_group_name_H-M   'P 1'
#
loop_
_entity.id
_entity.type
_entity.pdbx_description
1 polymer ?
#
loop_
_entity_poly.entity_id
_entity_poly.type
_entity_poly.pdbx_seq_one_letter_code
_entity_poly.pdbx_strand_id
1 'polypeptide(L)'
;MNGIRKYIFIYFFISLIIIIALNLNHQISFQKTNMLPILTIKDVMTIFWANTKYILIGFILAPIGISLLWVIKIPFIIGQGPSLSGIDPGIYYLSSFIHGLGELFVGCILFCFTITHFHLLIKYMNRELSIAHFKAFYGQTIICILPITLAIIFISAIIEVFVSNFIIRAFL
;
A
#
# COMPACT_ATOMS: atom_id res chain seq x y z
N MET A 1 15.82 17.89 2.76
CA MET A 1 15.32 16.66 2.07
C MET A 1 15.89 15.34 2.61
N ASN A 2 16.96 15.32 3.43
CA ASN A 2 17.54 14.06 3.93
C ASN A 2 16.62 13.26 4.88
N GLY A 3 15.70 13.92 5.59
CA GLY A 3 14.78 13.24 6.53
C GLY A 3 13.79 12.28 5.85
N ILE A 4 13.18 12.67 4.73
CA ILE A 4 12.16 11.87 4.04
C ILE A 4 12.75 10.56 3.50
N ARG A 5 13.97 10.60 2.95
CA ARG A 5 14.66 9.41 2.45
C ARG A 5 14.85 8.35 3.55
N LYS A 6 15.17 8.80 4.77
CA LYS A 6 15.30 7.93 5.93
C LYS A 6 13.96 7.26 6.27
N TYR A 7 12.86 8.00 6.26
CA TYR A 7 11.53 7.44 6.53
C TYR A 7 11.07 6.43 5.48
N ILE A 8 11.34 6.70 4.19
CA ILE A 8 11.09 5.75 3.10
C ILE A 8 11.85 4.45 3.35
N PHE A 9 13.16 4.55 3.60
CA PHE A 9 13.99 3.37 3.87
C PHE A 9 13.48 2.57 5.06
N ILE A 10 13.20 3.25 6.19
CA ILE A 10 12.66 2.62 7.40
C ILE A 10 11.35 1.89 7.09
N TYR A 11 10.43 2.52 6.37
CA TYR A 11 9.14 1.91 6.03
C TYR A 11 9.29 0.64 5.19
N PHE A 12 10.10 0.69 4.12
CA PHE A 12 10.32 -0.49 3.28
C PHE A 12 11.06 -1.60 4.01
N PHE A 13 12.06 -1.25 4.82
CA PHE A 13 12.82 -2.22 5.61
C PHE A 13 11.94 -2.93 6.64
N ILE A 14 11.13 -2.19 7.40
CA ILE A 14 10.18 -2.77 8.37
C ILE A 14 9.13 -3.62 7.64
N SER A 15 8.59 -3.12 6.53
CA SER A 15 7.60 -3.87 5.73
C SER A 15 8.15 -5.22 5.27
N LEU A 16 9.41 -5.25 4.80
CA LEU A 16 10.07 -6.48 4.39
C LEU A 16 10.25 -7.45 5.56
N ILE A 17 10.68 -6.97 6.73
CA ILE A 17 10.80 -7.80 7.93
C ILE A 17 9.44 -8.42 8.30
N ILE A 18 8.36 -7.64 8.28
CA ILE A 18 7.01 -8.12 8.60
C ILE A 18 6.57 -9.20 7.61
N ILE A 19 6.74 -8.97 6.31
CA ILE A 19 6.35 -9.93 5.27
C ILE A 19 7.11 -11.25 5.42
N ILE A 20 8.43 -11.18 5.64
CA ILE A 20 9.27 -12.37 5.86
C ILE A 20 8.85 -13.10 7.14
N ALA A 21 8.69 -12.39 8.26
CA ALA A 21 8.32 -12.98 9.54
C ALA A 21 6.96 -13.71 9.49
N LEU A 22 5.99 -13.19 8.74
CA LEU A 22 4.69 -13.85 8.55
C LEU A 22 4.82 -15.14 7.74
N ASN A 23 5.66 -15.17 6.71
CA ASN A 23 5.83 -16.35 5.85
C ASN A 23 6.66 -17.45 6.52
N LEU A 24 7.56 -17.11 7.45
CA LEU A 24 8.29 -18.12 8.23
C LEU A 24 7.42 -18.83 9.28
N ASN A 25 6.36 -18.17 9.77
CA ASN A 25 5.53 -18.69 10.87
C ASN A 25 4.25 -19.40 10.39
N HIS A 26 3.81 -19.18 9.16
CA HIS A 26 2.62 -19.83 8.63
C HIS A 26 2.97 -21.21 8.03
N GLN A 27 2.46 -22.28 8.64
CA GLN A 27 2.40 -23.59 7.99
C GLN A 27 1.34 -23.54 6.88
N ILE A 28 1.79 -23.41 5.64
CA ILE A 28 0.89 -23.35 4.49
C ILE A 28 0.47 -24.78 4.17
N SER A 29 -0.80 -25.12 4.43
CA SER A 29 -1.39 -26.32 3.85
C SER A 29 -1.76 -25.99 2.40
N PHE A 30 -0.93 -26.44 1.46
CA PHE A 30 -1.24 -26.33 0.04
C PHE A 30 -2.42 -27.23 -0.28
N GLN A 31 -3.63 -26.68 -0.24
CA GLN A 31 -4.74 -27.30 -0.93
C GLN A 31 -4.54 -27.04 -2.42
N LYS A 32 -4.51 -28.10 -3.23
CA LYS A 32 -4.64 -27.96 -4.69
C LYS A 32 -5.93 -27.21 -4.94
N THR A 33 -5.82 -25.92 -5.22
CA THR A 33 -6.96 -25.06 -5.50
C THR A 33 -7.53 -25.46 -6.85
N ASN A 34 -8.85 -25.65 -6.89
CA ASN A 34 -9.60 -25.75 -8.14
C ASN A 34 -9.31 -24.50 -8.99
N MET A 35 -9.28 -24.65 -10.32
CA MET A 35 -8.94 -23.59 -11.29
C MET A 35 -9.43 -22.21 -10.83
N LEU A 36 -8.50 -21.27 -10.65
CA LEU A 36 -8.84 -19.90 -10.30
C LEU A 36 -9.73 -19.28 -11.39
N PRO A 37 -10.77 -18.53 -11.02
CA PRO A 37 -11.62 -17.84 -11.97
C PRO A 37 -10.80 -16.81 -12.77
N ILE A 38 -11.18 -16.66 -14.04
CA ILE A 38 -10.60 -15.63 -14.91
C ILE A 38 -11.14 -14.28 -14.44
N LEU A 39 -10.23 -13.40 -14.06
CA LEU A 39 -10.58 -12.03 -13.68
C LEU A 39 -10.86 -11.19 -14.93
N THR A 40 -11.80 -10.27 -14.80
CA THR A 40 -12.32 -9.42 -15.86
C THR A 40 -12.06 -7.95 -15.57
N ILE A 41 -12.35 -7.08 -16.54
CA ILE A 41 -12.27 -5.62 -16.35
C ILE A 41 -13.13 -5.11 -15.18
N LYS A 42 -14.23 -5.80 -14.86
CA LYS A 42 -15.07 -5.47 -13.70
C LYS A 42 -14.31 -5.66 -12.38
N ASP A 43 -13.42 -6.64 -12.33
CA ASP A 43 -12.59 -6.92 -11.16
C ASP A 43 -11.50 -5.86 -11.00
N VAL A 44 -10.94 -5.34 -12.11
CA VAL A 44 -10.02 -4.18 -12.08
C VAL A 44 -10.68 -3.00 -11.39
N MET A 45 -11.89 -2.65 -11.80
CA MET A 45 -12.63 -1.52 -11.20
C MET A 45 -12.95 -1.78 -9.74
N THR A 46 -13.28 -3.02 -9.38
CA THR A 46 -13.59 -3.41 -8.00
C THR A 46 -12.37 -3.24 -7.10
N ILE A 47 -11.22 -3.79 -7.51
CA ILE A 47 -9.94 -3.67 -6.79
C ILE A 47 -9.52 -2.20 -6.69
N PHE A 48 -9.57 -1.47 -7.80
CA PHE A 48 -9.24 -0.05 -7.84
C PHE A 48 -10.08 0.76 -6.84
N TRP A 49 -11.41 0.57 -6.82
CA TRP A 49 -12.29 1.30 -5.92
C TRP A 49 -12.11 0.89 -4.46
N ALA A 50 -11.86 -0.40 -4.18
CA ALA A 50 -11.58 -0.87 -2.82
C ALA A 50 -10.31 -0.20 -2.26
N ASN A 51 -9.21 -0.23 -3.03
CA ASN A 51 -7.93 0.36 -2.64
C ASN A 51 -7.99 1.89 -2.61
N THR A 52 -8.76 2.51 -3.51
CA THR A 52 -9.02 3.96 -3.50
C THR A 52 -9.75 4.39 -2.22
N LYS A 53 -10.81 3.68 -1.82
CA LYS A 53 -11.52 3.98 -0.56
C LYS A 53 -10.59 3.82 0.64
N TYR A 54 -9.82 2.74 0.65
CA TYR A 54 -8.87 2.46 1.71
C TYR A 54 -7.84 3.59 1.89
N ILE A 55 -7.24 4.06 0.79
CA ILE A 55 -6.23 5.12 0.86
C ILE A 55 -6.82 6.49 1.20
N LEU A 56 -8.00 6.82 0.65
CA LEU A 56 -8.67 8.10 0.90
C LEU A 56 -9.06 8.25 2.38
N ILE A 57 -9.60 7.18 2.97
CA ILE A 57 -9.86 7.14 4.41
C ILE A 57 -8.55 7.33 5.19
N GLY A 58 -7.46 6.69 4.75
CA GLY A 58 -6.13 6.89 5.32
C GLY A 58 -5.70 8.36 5.33
N PHE A 59 -5.81 9.07 4.20
CA PHE A 59 -5.47 10.50 4.12
C PHE A 59 -6.37 11.37 5.02
N ILE A 60 -7.67 11.07 5.12
CA ILE A 60 -8.60 11.81 5.99
C ILE A 60 -8.24 11.61 7.47
N LEU A 61 -7.79 10.41 7.85
CA LEU A 61 -7.44 10.06 9.23
C LEU A 61 -5.98 10.41 9.61
N ALA A 62 -5.17 10.85 8.66
CA ALA A 62 -3.78 11.20 8.89
C ALA A 62 -3.56 12.38 9.85
N PRO A 63 -4.39 13.45 9.86
CA PRO A 63 -4.22 14.56 10.81
C PRO A 63 -4.30 14.16 12.29
N ILE A 64 -5.00 13.07 12.59
CA ILE A 64 -5.14 12.51 13.93
C ILE A 64 -4.24 11.29 14.17
N GLY A 65 -3.35 10.96 13.22
CA GLY A 65 -2.37 9.87 13.32
C GLY A 65 -2.92 8.45 13.15
N ILE A 66 -4.24 8.27 13.13
CA ILE A 66 -4.88 6.96 12.97
C ILE A 66 -4.47 6.27 11.66
N SER A 67 -4.15 7.04 10.61
CA SER A 67 -3.60 6.52 9.35
C SER A 67 -2.38 5.59 9.51
N LEU A 68 -1.59 5.72 10.60
CA LEU A 68 -0.44 4.84 10.83
C LEU A 68 -0.86 3.38 11.01
N LEU A 69 -2.06 3.13 11.55
CA LEU A 69 -2.61 1.77 11.65
C LEU A 69 -2.87 1.18 10.26
N TRP A 70 -3.31 1.99 9.30
CA TRP A 70 -3.48 1.57 7.91
C TRP A 70 -2.15 1.29 7.24
N VAL A 71 -1.18 2.19 7.41
CA VAL A 71 0.19 2.04 6.88
C VAL A 71 0.83 0.72 7.35
N ILE A 72 0.67 0.38 8.64
CA ILE A 72 1.19 -0.86 9.22
C ILE A 72 0.39 -2.08 8.72
N LYS A 73 -0.92 -1.95 8.49
CA LYS A 73 -1.75 -3.06 8.04
C LYS A 73 -1.37 -3.56 6.63
N ILE A 74 -0.87 -2.68 5.75
CA ILE A 74 -0.48 -3.04 4.37
C ILE A 74 0.52 -4.23 4.32
N PRO A 75 1.71 -4.18 4.95
CA PRO A 75 2.64 -5.31 4.92
C PRO A 75 2.09 -6.58 5.58
N PHE A 76 1.14 -6.49 6.53
CA PHE A 76 0.46 -7.68 7.06
C PHE A 76 -0.47 -8.32 6.02
N ILE A 77 -1.25 -7.53 5.28
CA ILE A 77 -2.12 -8.03 4.20
C ILE A 77 -1.28 -8.72 3.13
N ILE A 78 -0.21 -8.06 2.68
CA ILE A 78 0.71 -8.62 1.69
C ILE A 78 1.35 -9.92 2.22
N GLY A 79 1.85 -9.90 3.46
CA GLY A 79 2.50 -11.05 4.09
C GLY A 79 1.59 -12.26 4.28
N GLN A 80 0.29 -12.05 4.52
CA GLN A 80 -0.72 -13.10 4.66
C GLN A 80 -1.28 -13.58 3.32
N GLY A 81 -1.07 -12.83 2.24
CA GLY A 81 -1.59 -13.08 0.89
C GLY A 81 -1.47 -14.55 0.44
N PRO A 82 -0.26 -15.16 0.45
CA PRO A 82 -0.09 -16.55 0.03
C PRO A 82 -0.96 -17.54 0.82
N SER A 83 -0.98 -17.39 2.15
CA SER A 83 -1.73 -18.27 3.05
C SER A 83 -3.24 -18.14 2.87
N LEU A 84 -3.74 -16.93 2.64
CA LEU A 84 -5.17 -16.67 2.37
C LEU A 84 -5.60 -17.19 0.99
N SER A 85 -4.66 -17.22 0.04
CA SER A 85 -4.90 -17.68 -1.33
C SER A 85 -4.75 -19.19 -1.49
N GLY A 86 -4.08 -19.86 -0.54
CA GLY A 86 -3.69 -21.27 -0.66
C GLY A 86 -2.64 -21.51 -1.76
N ILE A 87 -1.85 -20.50 -2.12
CA ILE A 87 -0.83 -20.56 -3.19
C ILE A 87 0.56 -20.60 -2.56
N ASP A 88 1.49 -21.31 -3.21
CA ASP A 88 2.92 -21.24 -2.87
C ASP A 88 3.41 -19.79 -2.79
N PRO A 89 4.08 -19.36 -1.70
CA PRO A 89 4.58 -18.00 -1.56
C PRO A 89 5.50 -17.56 -2.69
N GLY A 90 6.33 -18.46 -3.23
CA GLY A 90 7.21 -18.16 -4.34
C GLY A 90 6.42 -17.79 -5.59
N ILE A 91 5.41 -18.60 -5.94
CA ILE A 91 4.50 -18.33 -7.06
C ILE A 91 3.74 -17.02 -6.81
N TYR A 92 3.14 -16.86 -5.63
CA TYR A 92 2.31 -15.70 -5.27
C TYR A 92 3.11 -14.39 -5.34
N TYR A 93 4.28 -14.33 -4.72
CA TYR A 93 5.08 -13.10 -4.70
C TYR A 93 5.70 -12.81 -6.07
N LEU A 94 6.02 -13.82 -6.87
CA LEU A 94 6.51 -13.60 -8.23
C LEU A 94 5.39 -13.07 -9.14
N SER A 95 4.17 -13.62 -9.03
CA SER A 95 3.03 -13.16 -9.82
C SER A 95 2.54 -11.78 -9.41
N SER A 96 2.45 -11.50 -8.12
CA SER A 96 1.85 -10.29 -7.56
C SER A 96 2.88 -9.26 -7.09
N PHE A 97 4.16 -9.40 -7.49
CA PHE A 97 5.26 -8.52 -7.04
C PHE A 97 4.94 -7.05 -7.27
N ILE A 98 4.56 -6.70 -8.51
CA ILE A 98 4.32 -5.30 -8.90
C ILE A 98 3.08 -4.75 -8.19
N HIS A 99 2.05 -5.57 -8.02
CA HIS A 99 0.85 -5.18 -7.28
C HIS A 99 1.19 -4.85 -5.83
N GLY A 100 1.82 -5.79 -5.11
CA GLY A 100 2.23 -5.61 -3.72
C GLY A 100 3.24 -4.46 -3.54
N LEU A 101 4.17 -4.28 -4.48
CA LEU A 101 5.09 -3.13 -4.47
C LEU A 101 4.34 -1.80 -4.62
N GLY A 102 3.32 -1.74 -5.48
CA GLY A 102 2.46 -0.57 -5.63
C GLY A 102 1.70 -0.25 -4.35
N GLU A 103 1.16 -1.26 -3.67
CA GLU A 103 0.48 -1.07 -2.38
C GLU A 103 1.44 -0.58 -1.29
N LEU A 104 2.66 -1.13 -1.21
CA LEU A 104 3.70 -0.63 -0.31
C LEU A 104 4.07 0.81 -0.63
N PHE A 105 4.21 1.16 -1.92
CA PHE A 105 4.56 2.51 -2.30
C PHE A 105 3.46 3.51 -1.91
N VAL A 106 2.20 3.16 -2.13
CA VAL A 106 1.04 3.94 -1.69
C VAL A 106 1.01 4.08 -0.15
N GLY A 107 1.29 3.00 0.58
CA GLY A 107 1.45 3.02 2.03
C GLY A 107 2.58 3.95 2.49
N CYS A 108 3.71 3.94 1.77
CA CYS A 108 4.84 4.83 2.02
C CYS A 108 4.49 6.31 1.79
N ILE A 109 3.71 6.62 0.76
CA ILE A 109 3.21 7.98 0.51
C ILE A 109 2.35 8.43 1.69
N LEU A 110 1.39 7.60 2.11
CA LEU A 110 0.53 7.92 3.26
C LEU A 110 1.35 8.10 4.54
N PHE A 111 2.34 7.24 4.78
CA PHE A 111 3.26 7.37 5.91
C PHE A 111 4.00 8.70 5.91
N CYS A 112 4.62 9.05 4.78
CA CYS A 112 5.35 10.31 4.64
C CYS A 112 4.44 11.52 4.79
N PHE A 113 3.21 11.46 4.26
CA PHE A 113 2.20 12.49 4.44
C PHE A 113 1.88 12.69 5.93
N THR A 114 1.60 11.61 6.66
CA THR A 114 1.27 11.66 8.09
C THR A 114 2.40 12.22 8.93
N ILE A 115 3.64 11.76 8.73
CA ILE A 115 4.80 12.29 9.45
C ILE A 115 5.03 13.77 9.13
N THR A 116 4.88 14.17 7.86
CA THR A 116 5.02 15.57 7.45
C THR A 116 3.95 16.45 8.07
N HIS A 117 2.70 15.96 8.14
CA HIS A 117 1.62 16.66 8.82
C HIS A 117 1.95 16.92 10.29
N PHE A 118 2.39 15.90 11.04
CA PHE A 118 2.78 16.08 12.44
C PHE A 118 3.96 17.02 12.61
N HIS A 119 4.95 16.96 11.73
CA HIS A 119 6.07 17.89 11.74
C HIS A 119 5.62 19.35 11.54
N LEU A 120 4.68 19.59 10.62
CA LEU A 120 4.09 20.92 10.42
C LEU A 120 3.27 21.35 11.64
N LEU A 121 2.53 20.43 12.27
CA LEU A 121 1.76 20.68 13.49
C LEU A 121 2.64 21.11 14.65
N ILE A 122 3.72 20.39 14.92
CA ILE A 122 4.69 20.74 15.97
C ILE A 122 5.28 22.14 15.72
N LYS A 123 5.72 22.41 14.49
CA LYS A 123 6.27 23.72 14.12
C LYS A 123 5.25 24.86 14.24
N TYR A 124 3.99 24.60 13.90
CA TYR A 124 2.92 25.57 14.08
C TYR A 124 2.63 25.85 15.56
N MET A 125 2.60 24.82 16.40
CA MET A 125 2.47 24.98 17.86
C MET A 125 3.62 25.78 18.45
N ASN A 126 4.84 25.61 17.92
CA ASN A 126 6.03 26.40 18.29
C ASN A 126 6.04 27.82 17.67
N ARG A 127 5.00 28.21 16.93
CA ARG A 127 4.89 29.50 16.23
C ARG A 127 5.96 29.74 15.15
N GLU A 128 6.61 28.69 14.67
CA GLU A 128 7.59 28.75 13.58
C GLU A 128 6.92 28.83 12.20
N LEU A 129 5.65 28.44 12.10
CA LEU A 129 4.89 28.40 10.85
C LEU A 129 3.53 29.07 10.97
N SER A 130 3.04 29.58 9.85
CA SER A 130 1.69 30.14 9.70
C SER A 130 0.72 29.14 9.06
N ILE A 131 -0.58 29.41 9.18
CA ILE A 131 -1.63 28.57 8.57
C ILE A 131 -1.55 28.47 7.04
N ALA A 132 -0.89 29.44 6.37
CA ALA A 132 -0.64 29.39 4.94
C ALA A 132 0.18 28.16 4.52
N HIS A 133 1.09 27.70 5.39
CA HIS A 133 1.91 26.52 5.15
C HIS A 133 1.08 25.24 5.13
N PHE A 134 0.06 25.13 5.98
CA PHE A 134 -0.89 24.01 5.93
C PHE A 134 -1.70 24.02 4.65
N LYS A 135 -2.22 25.19 4.26
CA LYS A 135 -2.99 25.32 3.00
C LYS A 135 -2.14 24.90 1.80
N ALA A 136 -0.88 25.32 1.75
CA ALA A 136 0.06 24.91 0.69
C ALA A 136 0.31 23.39 0.71
N PHE A 137 0.54 22.81 1.89
CA PHE A 137 0.76 21.36 2.05
C PHE A 137 -0.44 20.52 1.58
N TYR A 138 -1.65 20.85 2.04
CA TYR A 138 -2.87 20.15 1.63
C TYR A 138 -3.22 20.41 0.15
N GLY A 139 -3.01 21.63 -0.34
CA GLY A 139 -3.20 21.96 -1.75
C GLY A 139 -2.29 21.14 -2.65
N GLN A 140 -1.00 21.03 -2.32
CA GLN A 140 -0.05 20.17 -3.03
C GLN A 140 -0.46 18.69 -2.95
N THR A 141 -0.99 18.27 -1.81
CA THR A 141 -1.46 16.89 -1.63
C THR A 141 -2.60 16.58 -2.59
N ILE A 142 -3.60 17.47 -2.70
CA ILE A 142 -4.76 17.27 -3.58
C ILE A 142 -4.38 17.35 -5.06
N ILE A 143 -3.51 18.28 -5.44
CA ILE A 143 -3.20 18.56 -6.86
C ILE A 143 -2.16 17.57 -7.42
N CYS A 144 -1.25 17.06 -6.60
CA CYS A 144 -0.11 16.28 -7.07
C CYS A 144 -0.04 14.88 -6.42
N ILE A 145 -0.05 14.80 -5.09
CA ILE A 145 0.18 13.53 -4.39
C ILE A 145 -0.99 12.57 -4.59
N LEU A 146 -2.22 13.04 -4.42
CA LEU A 146 -3.42 12.22 -4.53
C LEU A 146 -3.60 11.66 -5.96
N PRO A 147 -3.50 12.44 -7.04
CA PRO A 147 -3.62 11.93 -8.40
C PRO A 147 -2.54 10.88 -8.74
N ILE A 148 -1.29 11.10 -8.32
CA ILE A 148 -0.22 10.12 -8.51
C ILE A 148 -0.54 8.83 -7.75
N THR A 149 -1.01 8.93 -6.51
CA THR A 149 -1.40 7.78 -5.69
C THR A 149 -2.52 6.98 -6.37
N LEU A 150 -3.55 7.66 -6.88
CA LEU A 150 -4.66 7.02 -7.59
C LEU A 150 -4.20 6.36 -8.90
N ALA A 151 -3.30 7.00 -9.65
CA ALA A 151 -2.72 6.41 -10.86
C ALA A 151 -1.94 5.13 -10.55
N ILE A 152 -1.16 5.10 -9.47
CA ILE A 152 -0.44 3.90 -9.01
C ILE A 152 -1.43 2.79 -8.66
N ILE A 153 -2.47 3.08 -7.88
CA ILE A 153 -3.49 2.10 -7.51
C ILE A 153 -4.18 1.52 -8.76
N PHE A 154 -4.51 2.38 -9.73
CA PHE A 154 -5.16 1.94 -10.97
C PHE A 154 -4.25 1.02 -11.79
N ILE A 155 -2.98 1.39 -11.98
CA ILE A 155 -1.99 0.56 -12.68
C ILE A 155 -1.79 -0.76 -11.93
N SER A 156 -1.65 -0.73 -10.61
CA SER A 156 -1.53 -1.93 -9.78
C SER A 156 -2.74 -2.85 -9.90
N ALA A 157 -3.96 -2.32 -10.03
CA ALA A 157 -5.17 -3.12 -10.22
C ALA A 157 -5.22 -3.78 -11.62
N ILE A 158 -4.80 -3.07 -12.67
CA ILE A 158 -4.68 -3.62 -14.03
C ILE A 158 -3.67 -4.78 -14.03
N ILE A 159 -2.50 -4.57 -13.44
CA ILE A 159 -1.44 -5.58 -13.39
C ILE A 159 -1.91 -6.82 -12.62
N GLU A 160 -2.61 -6.63 -11.50
CA GLU A 160 -3.13 -7.75 -10.71
C GLU A 160 -4.09 -8.64 -11.52
N VAL A 161 -5.02 -8.02 -12.23
CA VAL A 161 -6.05 -8.75 -12.98
C VAL A 161 -5.50 -9.37 -14.25
N PHE A 162 -4.66 -8.68 -15.02
CA PHE A 162 -4.25 -9.16 -16.34
C PHE A 162 -2.91 -9.90 -16.33
N VAL A 163 -2.01 -9.55 -15.41
CA VAL A 163 -0.66 -10.14 -15.34
C VAL A 163 -0.60 -11.16 -14.22
N SER A 164 -0.91 -10.78 -12.97
CA SER A 164 -0.81 -11.71 -11.84
C SER A 164 -1.73 -12.91 -12.01
N ASN A 165 -3.02 -12.69 -12.32
CA ASN A 165 -3.97 -13.79 -12.55
C ASN A 165 -3.54 -14.73 -13.68
N PHE A 166 -2.99 -14.18 -14.77
CA PHE A 166 -2.48 -14.99 -15.89
C PHE A 166 -1.30 -15.86 -15.45
N ILE A 167 -0.31 -15.26 -14.77
CA ILE A 167 0.87 -15.96 -14.27
C ILE A 167 0.46 -17.07 -13.29
N ILE A 168 -0.37 -16.76 -12.29
CA ILE A 168 -0.81 -17.74 -11.29
C ILE A 168 -1.48 -18.93 -11.99
N ARG A 169 -2.36 -18.69 -12.96
CA ARG A 169 -3.04 -19.75 -13.72
C ARG A 169 -2.11 -20.58 -14.60
N ALA A 170 -0.96 -20.04 -15.01
CA ALA A 170 0.04 -20.79 -15.78
C ALA A 170 0.92 -21.70 -14.90
N PHE A 171 1.01 -21.42 -13.59
CA PHE A 171 1.82 -22.15 -12.63
C PHE A 171 1.02 -23.09 -11.70
N LEU A 172 -0.32 -23.01 -11.69
CA LEU A 172 -1.23 -23.93 -11.01
C LEU A 172 -1.74 -25.04 -11.93
#